data_AF-A0A946XY98-F1
#
_entry.id   AF-A0A946XY98-F1
#
_cell.length_a   1.000
_cell.length_b   1.000
_cell.length_c   1.000
_cell.angle_alpha   90.00
_cell.angle_beta   90.00
_cell.angle_gamma   90.00
#
_symmetry.space_group_name_H-M   'P 1'
#
loop_
_entity.id
_entity.type
_entity.pdbx_description
1 polymer ?
#
loop_
_entity_poly.entity_id
_entity_poly.type
_entity_poly.pdbx_seq_one_letter_code
_entity_poly.pdbx_strand_id
1 'polypeptide(L)'
;RYVERNPVRANLVESARQWSWSSLGATNSSELSCQGPVARPRDWDSFVNSPQTEEELLALRRCTLRSAPFGDKVWTTATARQLGLESSLRPPGRPKKP
;
A
#
# COMPACT_ATOMS: atom_id res chain seq x y z
N ARG A 1 0.71 -0.41 -5.85
CA ARG A 1 2.10 -0.90 -5.80
C ARG A 1 2.25 -2.14 -4.93
N TYR A 2 2.19 -2.05 -3.59
CA TYR A 2 2.50 -3.20 -2.71
C TYR A 2 1.81 -4.52 -3.11
N VAL A 3 0.48 -4.51 -3.23
CA VAL A 3 -0.30 -5.72 -3.58
C VAL A 3 0.03 -6.20 -5.00
N GLU A 4 0.05 -5.31 -5.99
CA GLU A 4 0.28 -5.65 -7.39
C GLU A 4 1.71 -6.13 -7.68
N ARG A 5 2.69 -5.76 -6.85
CA ARG A 5 4.08 -6.24 -6.97
C ARG A 5 4.31 -7.62 -6.31
N ASN A 6 3.41 -8.07 -5.43
CA ASN A 6 3.57 -9.34 -4.74
C ASN A 6 3.93 -10.55 -5.62
N PRO A 7 3.31 -10.78 -6.80
CA PRO A 7 3.65 -11.94 -7.63
C PRO A 7 5.09 -11.87 -8.19
N VAL A 8 5.60 -10.67 -8.49
CA VAL A 8 7.01 -10.46 -8.87
C VAL A 8 7.93 -10.77 -7.69
N ARG A 9 7.59 -10.25 -6.50
CA ARG A 9 8.38 -10.48 -5.27
C ARG A 9 8.39 -11.95 -4.84
N ALA A 10 7.33 -12.68 -5.15
CA ALA A 10 7.22 -14.12 -4.89
C ALA A 10 7.89 -14.98 -5.98
N ASN A 11 8.56 -14.37 -6.96
CA ASN A 11 9.18 -15.03 -8.11
C ASN A 11 8.20 -15.89 -8.92
N LEU A 12 6.92 -15.50 -8.98
CA LEU A 12 5.90 -16.20 -9.76
C LEU A 12 5.85 -15.70 -11.21
N VAL A 13 6.22 -14.44 -11.43
CA VAL A 13 6.23 -13.75 -12.73
C VAL A 13 7.38 -12.76 -12.79
N GLU A 14 7.84 -12.41 -14.00
CA GLU A 14 8.91 -11.44 -14.20
C GLU A 14 8.41 -9.99 -14.09
N SER A 15 7.14 -9.76 -14.45
CA SER A 15 6.50 -8.44 -14.39
C SER A 15 5.10 -8.53 -13.80
N ALA A 16 4.72 -7.52 -13.02
CA ALA A 16 3.42 -7.46 -12.37
C ALA A 16 2.23 -7.52 -13.37
N ARG A 17 2.45 -7.08 -14.61
CA ARG A 17 1.44 -7.14 -15.69
C ARG A 17 1.10 -8.58 -16.12
N GLN A 18 2.02 -9.53 -15.95
CA GLN A 18 1.79 -10.93 -16.31
C GLN A 18 0.85 -11.64 -15.33
N TRP A 19 0.53 -11.03 -14.19
CA TRP A 19 -0.34 -11.61 -13.19
C TRP A 19 -1.81 -11.29 -13.47
N SER A 20 -2.49 -12.21 -14.16
CA SER A 20 -3.90 -12.08 -14.59
C SER A 20 -4.90 -11.93 -13.45
N TRP A 21 -4.54 -12.36 -12.23
CA TRP A 21 -5.37 -12.26 -11.03
C TRP A 21 -5.15 -10.93 -10.26
N SER A 22 -4.71 -9.87 -10.93
CA SER A 22 -4.59 -8.52 -10.35
C SER A 22 -5.29 -7.48 -11.22
N SER A 23 -5.66 -6.33 -10.64
CA SER A 23 -6.18 -5.18 -11.37
C SER A 23 -5.23 -4.67 -12.46
N LEU A 24 -3.92 -4.89 -12.34
CA LEU A 24 -2.92 -4.48 -13.33
C LEU A 24 -2.82 -5.45 -14.52
N GLY A 25 -2.93 -6.76 -14.27
CA GLY A 25 -2.76 -7.80 -15.29
C GLY A 25 -4.07 -8.41 -15.82
N ALA A 26 -5.22 -8.11 -15.22
CA ALA A 26 -6.51 -8.64 -15.65
C ALA A 26 -6.98 -8.04 -16.99
N THR A 27 -7.58 -8.89 -17.83
CA THR A 27 -8.21 -8.48 -19.10
C THR A 27 -9.31 -7.44 -18.90
N ASN A 28 -10.11 -7.56 -17.84
CA ASN A 28 -11.15 -6.60 -17.45
C ASN A 28 -10.69 -5.67 -16.33
N SER A 29 -9.45 -5.16 -16.42
CA SER A 29 -8.82 -4.31 -15.39
C SER A 29 -9.67 -3.12 -14.93
N SER A 30 -10.53 -2.57 -15.80
CA SER A 30 -11.45 -1.47 -15.48
C SER A 30 -12.49 -1.83 -14.43
N GLU A 31 -12.96 -3.09 -14.39
CA GLU A 31 -13.96 -3.57 -13.43
C GLU A 31 -13.34 -3.84 -12.06
N LEU A 32 -12.05 -4.19 -12.02
CA LEU A 32 -11.31 -4.47 -10.79
C LEU A 32 -10.64 -3.23 -10.18
N SER A 33 -10.66 -2.10 -10.88
CA SER A 33 -9.96 -0.89 -10.46
C SER A 33 -10.90 0.10 -9.79
N CYS A 34 -10.87 0.15 -8.45
CA CYS A 34 -11.44 1.27 -7.71
C CYS A 34 -10.49 2.49 -7.69
N GLN A 35 -11.05 3.68 -7.62
CA GLN A 35 -10.26 4.89 -7.36
C GLN A 35 -9.74 4.84 -5.92
N GLY A 36 -8.42 4.99 -5.77
CA GLY A 36 -7.78 5.09 -4.47
C GLY A 36 -7.86 6.50 -3.88
N PRO A 37 -7.45 6.68 -2.61
CA PRO A 37 -7.42 7.98 -1.95
C PRO A 37 -6.40 8.96 -2.56
N VAL A 38 -5.50 8.45 -3.41
CA VAL A 38 -4.51 9.22 -4.16
C VAL A 38 -4.53 8.73 -5.61
N ALA A 39 -4.44 9.66 -6.56
CA ALA A 39 -4.36 9.34 -7.98
C ALA A 39 -3.11 8.49 -8.27
N ARG A 40 -3.27 7.48 -9.13
CA ARG A 40 -2.14 6.68 -9.60
C ARG A 40 -1.32 7.53 -10.60
N PRO A 41 0.02 7.52 -10.51
CA PRO A 41 0.87 8.19 -11.49
C PRO A 41 0.71 7.56 -12.88
N ARG A 42 1.02 8.32 -13.95
CA ARG A 42 0.85 7.87 -15.34
C ARG A 42 1.71 6.65 -15.67
N ASP A 43 2.88 6.56 -15.07
CA ASP A 43 3.88 5.48 -15.19
C ASP A 43 3.67 4.37 -14.16
N TRP A 44 2.42 4.10 -13.76
CA TRP A 44 2.08 3.12 -12.72
C TRP A 44 2.71 1.74 -12.91
N ASP A 45 2.76 1.24 -14.15
CA ASP A 45 3.36 -0.06 -14.48
C ASP A 45 4.86 -0.12 -14.10
N SER A 46 5.61 0.91 -14.52
CA SER A 46 7.03 1.05 -14.18
C SER A 46 7.22 1.21 -12.68
N PHE A 47 6.38 2.04 -12.04
CA PHE A 47 6.41 2.24 -10.59
C PHE A 47 6.18 0.92 -9.83
N VAL A 48 5.21 0.09 -10.22
CA VAL A 48 4.94 -1.20 -9.59
C VAL A 48 6.13 -2.16 -9.76
N ASN A 49 6.77 -2.16 -10.92
CA ASN A 49 7.90 -3.02 -11.25
C ASN A 49 9.27 -2.51 -10.73
N SER A 50 9.36 -1.28 -10.23
CA SER A 50 10.59 -0.76 -9.59
C SER A 50 10.97 -1.51 -8.29
N PRO A 51 12.27 -1.73 -8.00
CA PRO A 51 12.72 -2.36 -6.75
C PRO A 51 12.17 -1.69 -5.48
N GLN A 52 11.91 -2.50 -4.45
CA GLN A 52 11.55 -2.02 -3.12
C GLN A 52 12.69 -2.36 -2.16
N THR A 53 13.02 -1.39 -1.30
CA THR A 53 13.97 -1.59 -0.21
C THR A 53 13.34 -2.39 0.93
N GLU A 54 14.17 -3.01 1.77
CA GLU A 54 13.67 -3.75 2.93
C GLU A 54 13.00 -2.81 3.94
N GLU A 55 13.51 -1.58 4.07
CA GLU A 55 12.97 -0.53 4.92
C GLU A 55 11.55 -0.13 4.50
N GLU A 56 11.32 0.06 3.20
CA GLU A 56 9.98 0.33 2.66
C GLU A 56 9.01 -0.81 2.95
N LEU A 57 9.46 -2.07 2.79
CA LEU A 57 8.65 -3.25 3.06
C LEU A 57 8.31 -3.39 4.55
N LEU A 58 9.28 -3.14 5.43
CA LEU A 58 9.06 -3.14 6.88
C LEU A 58 8.06 -2.06 7.29
N ALA A 59 8.16 -0.86 6.71
CA ALA A 59 7.21 0.23 6.96
C ALA A 59 5.78 -0.15 6.48
N LEU A 60 5.64 -0.71 5.27
CA LEU A 60 4.37 -1.19 4.74
C LEU A 60 3.74 -2.31 5.59
N ARG A 61 4.55 -3.28 6.03
CA ARG A 61 4.10 -4.36 6.92
C ARG A 61 3.62 -3.80 8.25
N ARG A 62 4.35 -2.84 8.84
CA ARG A 62 3.94 -2.17 10.07
C ARG A 62 2.59 -1.47 9.91
N CYS A 63 2.41 -0.70 8.84
CA CYS A 63 1.15 -0.01 8.57
C CYS A 63 -0.01 -1.00 8.38
N THR A 64 0.21 -2.07 7.61
CA THR A 64 -0.78 -3.15 7.42
C THR A 64 -1.18 -3.79 8.75
N LEU A 65 -0.21 -4.14 9.61
CA LEU A 65 -0.47 -4.76 10.92
C LEU A 65 -1.19 -3.83 11.90
N ARG A 66 -0.95 -2.52 11.79
CA ARG A 66 -1.55 -1.50 12.65
C ARG A 66 -2.87 -0.97 12.14
N SER A 67 -3.27 -1.35 10.93
CA SER A 67 -4.34 -0.68 10.15
C SER A 67 -4.12 0.83 10.08
N ALA A 68 -2.86 1.26 9.92
CA ALA A 68 -2.47 2.66 9.84
C ALA A 68 -2.32 3.08 8.36
N PRO A 69 -2.67 4.34 8.00
CA PRO A 69 -2.34 4.87 6.68
C PRO A 69 -0.83 4.85 6.42
N PHE A 70 -0.45 4.68 5.15
CA PHE A 70 0.94 4.66 4.71
C PHE A 70 1.20 5.80 3.73
N GLY A 71 2.11 6.71 4.07
CA GLY A 71 2.46 7.86 3.25
C GLY A 71 3.30 8.87 4.03
N ASP A 72 3.38 10.10 3.51
CA ASP A 72 4.01 11.21 4.23
C ASP A 72 3.34 11.45 5.60
N LYS A 73 4.08 12.01 6.55
CA LYS A 73 3.61 12.23 7.93
C LYS A 73 2.40 13.16 7.99
N VAL A 74 2.37 14.22 7.19
CA VAL A 74 1.25 15.18 7.15
C VAL A 74 0.00 14.49 6.62
N TRP A 75 0.13 13.80 5.48
CA TRP A 75 -0.98 13.06 4.88
C TRP A 75 -1.49 11.96 5.81
N THR A 76 -0.58 11.15 6.38
CA THR A 76 -0.92 10.06 7.31
C THR A 76 -1.71 10.57 8.51
N THR A 77 -1.30 11.69 9.10
CA THR A 77 -2.00 12.29 10.25
C THR A 77 -3.39 12.80 9.86
N ALA A 78 -3.50 13.50 8.74
CA ALA A 78 -4.77 14.01 8.23
C ALA A 78 -5.75 12.89 7.87
N THR A 79 -5.29 11.87 7.14
CA THR A 79 -6.08 10.71 6.74
C THR A 79 -6.49 9.87 7.94
N ALA A 80 -5.60 9.64 8.90
CA ALA A 80 -5.96 8.92 10.12
C ALA A 80 -7.09 9.64 10.86
N ARG A 81 -7.04 10.98 10.96
CA ARG A 81 -8.12 11.77 11.57
C ARG A 81 -9.42 11.69 10.78
N GLN A 82 -9.35 11.79 9.45
CA GLN A 82 -10.53 11.70 8.59
C GLN A 82 -11.22 10.34 8.70
N LEU A 83 -10.45 9.26 8.87
CA LEU A 83 -10.95 7.89 8.93
C LEU A 83 -11.21 7.37 10.36
N GLY A 84 -10.97 8.18 11.40
CA GLY A 84 -11.10 7.75 12.80
C GLY A 84 -10.07 6.70 13.24
N LEU A 85 -8.89 6.71 12.61
CA LEU A 85 -7.81 5.74 12.80
C LEU A 85 -6.65 6.30 13.63
N GLU A 86 -6.80 7.41 14.36
CA GLU A 86 -5.71 8.03 15.11
C GLU A 86 -5.11 7.10 16.18
N SER A 87 -5.88 6.14 16.68
CA SER A 87 -5.41 5.11 17.62
C SER A 87 -4.33 4.21 17.01
N SER A 88 -4.37 3.96 15.69
CA SER A 88 -3.38 3.14 14.97
C SER A 88 -1.97 3.75 15.02
N LEU A 89 -1.89 5.08 15.12
CA LEU A 89 -0.64 5.85 15.15
C LEU A 89 0.00 5.93 16.55
N ARG A 90 -0.76 5.61 17.60
CA ARG A 90 -0.27 5.62 18.99
C ARG A 90 0.45 4.30 19.32
N PRO A 91 1.38 4.29 20.29
CA PRO A 91 1.94 3.04 20.78
C PRO A 91 0.85 2.06 21.25
N PRO A 92 1.02 0.74 21.04
CA PRO A 92 0.08 -0.24 21.54
C PRO A 92 0.01 -0.22 23.07
N GLY A 93 -1.15 -0.55 23.61
CA GLY A 93 -1.40 -0.64 25.04
C GLY A 93 -2.06 0.60 25.64
N ARG A 94 -2.19 0.58 26.96
CA ARG A 94 -2.84 1.65 27.71
C ARG A 94 -2.02 2.95 27.60
N PRO A 95 -2.67 4.12 27.44
CA PRO A 95 -2.00 5.41 27.58
C PRO A 95 -1.20 5.48 28.88
N LYS A 96 0.02 6.04 28.81
CA LYS A 96 0.83 6.29 30.01
C LYS A 96 0.05 7.22 30.94
N LYS A 97 0.09 6.93 32.25
CA LYS A 97 -0.45 7.87 33.24
C LYS A 97 0.34 9.18 33.15
N PRO A 98 -0.34 10.34 33.30
CA PRO A 98 0.35 11.62 33.44
C PRO A 98 1.24 11.62 34.69
#